data_AF-A0A6M5YUX8-F1
#
_entry.id   AF-A0A6M5YUX8-F1
#
_cell.length_a   1.000
_cell.length_b   1.000
_cell.length_c   1.000
_cell.angle_alpha   90.00
_cell.angle_beta   90.00
_cell.angle_gamma   90.00
#
_symmetry.space_group_name_H-M   'P 1'
#
loop_
_entity.id
_entity.type
_entity.pdbx_description
1 polymer ?
#
loop_
_entity_poly.entity_id
_entity_poly.type
_entity_poly.pdbx_seq_one_letter_code
_entity_poly.pdbx_strand_id
1 'polypeptide(L)'
;MTFHDWCAAKSAGPLSSEISALSDRKIQLLTAAFLRRVWEYLPSHHTQLAVEATERFADARMTKVPLARIRVNDALESSEPLWFAADPSWPAASWYDEYRRWGNDLPAVYEQRAADLERRTANYGHVLQCVKAGIDWPHWVAAKVAFFARELRGWHAPINQRVTASAREAAAQFKLFHEIGGDSSRPDAEWPRWRTGDVRALARGIHRDQAFDRLPILADALQDAGCDHELVLEHCRRPGGHARGCWVVDLAMGIT
;
A
#
# COMPACT_ATOMS: atom_id res chain seq x y z
N MET A 1 -15.42 -5.57 1.65
CA MET A 1 -14.92 -6.61 2.58
C MET A 1 -15.06 -6.12 4.03
N THR A 2 -15.47 -6.95 5.00
CA THR A 2 -15.55 -6.52 6.41
C THR A 2 -14.18 -6.54 7.12
N PHE A 3 -14.07 -5.91 8.29
CA PHE A 3 -12.88 -6.01 9.16
C PHE A 3 -12.53 -7.47 9.49
N HIS A 4 -13.55 -8.29 9.76
CA HIS A 4 -13.35 -9.70 10.09
C HIS A 4 -12.80 -10.47 8.89
N ASP A 5 -13.38 -10.27 7.71
CA ASP A 5 -12.93 -10.92 6.46
C ASP A 5 -11.49 -10.55 6.13
N TRP A 6 -11.11 -9.27 6.29
CA TRP A 6 -9.76 -8.78 6.04
C TRP A 6 -8.71 -9.44 6.96
N CYS A 7 -9.05 -9.56 8.25
CA CYS A 7 -8.17 -10.17 9.23
C CYS A 7 -8.10 -11.69 9.09
N ALA A 8 -9.20 -12.33 8.67
CA ALA A 8 -9.30 -13.78 8.48
C ALA A 8 -8.78 -14.27 7.12
N ALA A 9 -8.47 -13.36 6.20
CA ALA A 9 -8.00 -13.72 4.86
C ALA A 9 -6.71 -14.56 4.91
N LYS A 10 -6.74 -15.69 4.20
CA LYS A 10 -5.64 -16.67 4.13
C LYS A 10 -4.79 -16.58 2.86
N SER A 11 -5.19 -15.73 1.91
CA SER A 11 -4.49 -15.55 0.65
C SER A 11 -4.67 -14.13 0.11
N ALA A 12 -3.80 -13.75 -0.84
CA ALA A 12 -3.81 -12.42 -1.44
C ALA A 12 -5.05 -12.13 -2.31
N GLY A 13 -5.71 -13.17 -2.87
CA GLY A 13 -6.81 -13.01 -3.82
C GLY A 13 -7.98 -12.15 -3.30
N PRO A 14 -8.59 -12.49 -2.14
CA PRO A 14 -9.65 -11.68 -1.55
C PRO A 14 -9.24 -10.23 -1.30
N LEU A 15 -8.04 -9.99 -0.73
CA LEU A 15 -7.53 -8.63 -0.49
C LEU A 15 -7.32 -7.87 -1.80
N SER A 16 -6.75 -8.53 -2.80
CA SER A 16 -6.50 -7.98 -4.12
C SER A 16 -7.78 -7.49 -4.78
N SER A 17 -8.87 -8.28 -4.69
CA SER A 17 -10.19 -7.90 -5.21
C SER A 17 -10.80 -6.69 -4.50
N GLU A 18 -10.57 -6.54 -3.20
CA GLU A 18 -11.04 -5.38 -2.46
C GLU A 18 -10.20 -4.14 -2.79
N ILE A 19 -8.87 -4.30 -2.82
CA ILE A 19 -7.92 -3.22 -3.11
C ILE A 19 -8.07 -2.68 -4.53
N SER A 20 -8.46 -3.52 -5.49
CA SER A 20 -8.68 -3.09 -6.89
C SER A 20 -9.82 -2.09 -7.08
N ALA A 21 -10.65 -1.85 -6.04
CA ALA A 21 -11.64 -0.80 -6.07
C ALA A 21 -11.04 0.62 -5.92
N LEU A 22 -9.78 0.74 -5.48
CA LEU A 22 -9.07 2.01 -5.36
C LEU A 22 -8.39 2.41 -6.68
N SER A 23 -8.13 3.70 -6.86
CA SER A 23 -7.31 4.17 -8.00
C SER A 23 -5.87 3.66 -7.89
N ASP A 24 -5.19 3.45 -9.02
CA ASP A 24 -3.79 2.96 -9.03
C ASP A 24 -2.89 3.80 -8.13
N ARG A 25 -3.04 5.13 -8.16
CA ARG A 25 -2.32 6.04 -7.26
C ARG A 25 -2.52 5.66 -5.78
N LYS A 26 -3.76 5.45 -5.36
CA LYS A 26 -4.10 5.08 -3.98
C LYS A 26 -3.54 3.70 -3.61
N ILE A 27 -3.56 2.76 -4.55
CA ILE A 27 -2.99 1.42 -4.34
C ILE A 27 -1.47 1.49 -4.14
N GLN A 28 -0.75 2.32 -4.90
CA GLN A 28 0.68 2.52 -4.71
C GLN A 28 0.98 3.13 -3.33
N LEU A 29 0.20 4.13 -2.89
CA LEU A 29 0.35 4.73 -1.56
C LEU A 29 0.01 3.76 -0.43
N LEU A 30 -1.02 2.93 -0.61
CA LEU A 30 -1.38 1.88 0.34
C LEU A 30 -0.26 0.83 0.47
N THR A 31 0.32 0.41 -0.65
CA THR A 31 1.46 -0.50 -0.68
C THR A 31 2.65 0.07 0.11
N ALA A 32 2.99 1.34 -0.15
CA ALA A 32 4.05 2.03 0.59
C ALA A 32 3.71 2.13 2.08
N ALA A 33 2.48 2.47 2.43
CA ALA A 33 2.03 2.59 3.82
C ALA A 33 2.13 1.26 4.58
N PHE A 34 1.81 0.12 3.97
CA PHE A 34 2.02 -1.20 4.57
C PHE A 34 3.50 -1.48 4.87
N LEU A 35 4.40 -1.16 3.94
CA LEU A 35 5.85 -1.36 4.14
C LEU A 35 6.44 -0.38 5.15
N ARG A 36 5.98 0.88 5.18
CA ARG A 36 6.36 1.88 6.19
C ARG A 36 6.05 1.42 7.61
N ARG A 37 5.00 0.61 7.81
CA ARG A 37 4.70 0.06 9.14
C ARG A 37 5.82 -0.87 9.62
N VAL A 38 6.41 -1.64 8.72
CA VAL A 38 7.47 -2.61 9.01
C VAL A 38 8.86 -2.11 8.60
N TRP A 39 9.07 -0.79 8.56
CA TRP A 39 10.27 -0.15 8.02
C TRP A 39 11.59 -0.71 8.56
N GLU A 40 11.67 -0.90 9.89
CA GLU A 40 12.84 -1.44 10.60
C GLU A 40 13.11 -2.92 10.31
N TYR A 41 12.14 -3.63 9.71
CA TYR A 41 12.21 -5.05 9.39
C TYR A 41 12.30 -5.30 7.88
N LEU A 42 12.41 -4.24 7.07
CA LEU A 42 12.55 -4.41 5.63
C LEU A 42 13.87 -5.12 5.30
N PRO A 43 13.87 -6.05 4.33
CA PRO A 43 14.97 -6.97 4.11
C PRO A 43 16.24 -6.28 3.58
N SER A 44 16.10 -5.11 2.94
CA SER A 44 17.24 -4.35 2.46
C SER A 44 16.97 -2.84 2.39
N HIS A 45 18.06 -2.05 2.33
CA HIS A 45 18.00 -0.63 1.99
C HIS A 45 17.38 -0.40 0.59
N HIS A 46 17.53 -1.34 -0.35
CA HIS A 46 16.89 -1.25 -1.66
C HIS A 46 15.36 -1.33 -1.56
N THR A 47 14.82 -2.06 -0.57
CA THR A 47 13.38 -2.13 -0.33
C THR A 47 12.86 -0.77 0.16
N GLN A 48 13.61 -0.12 1.04
CA GLN A 48 13.32 1.24 1.49
C GLN A 48 13.31 2.24 0.34
N LEU A 49 14.33 2.20 -0.53
CA LEU A 49 14.37 3.03 -1.75
C LEU A 49 13.21 2.74 -2.70
N ALA A 50 12.80 1.48 -2.85
CA ALA A 50 11.66 1.09 -3.67
C ALA A 50 10.32 1.57 -3.11
N VAL A 51 10.16 1.62 -1.78
CA VAL A 51 9.00 2.24 -1.11
C VAL A 51 8.95 3.73 -1.40
N GLU A 52 10.05 4.46 -1.23
CA GLU A 52 10.11 5.89 -1.54
C GLU A 52 9.86 6.19 -3.02
N ALA A 53 10.41 5.38 -3.92
CA ALA A 53 10.16 5.46 -5.35
C ALA A 53 8.68 5.23 -5.68
N THR A 54 8.02 4.32 -4.97
CA THR A 54 6.59 4.05 -5.11
C THR A 54 5.75 5.27 -4.71
N GLU A 55 6.10 5.94 -3.61
CA GLU A 55 5.44 7.18 -3.20
C GLU A 55 5.65 8.31 -4.23
N ARG A 56 6.87 8.47 -4.75
CA ARG A 56 7.17 9.47 -5.80
C ARG A 56 6.42 9.19 -7.10
N PHE A 57 6.29 7.92 -7.48
CA PHE A 57 5.51 7.50 -8.65
C PHE A 57 4.02 7.81 -8.46
N ALA A 58 3.46 7.51 -7.30
CA ALA A 58 2.07 7.83 -6.97
C ALA A 58 1.78 9.34 -7.02
N ASP A 59 2.74 10.17 -6.62
CA ASP A 59 2.65 11.64 -6.71
C ASP A 59 3.04 12.21 -8.08
N ALA A 60 3.15 11.37 -9.13
CA ALA A 60 3.55 11.75 -10.48
C ALA A 60 4.92 12.45 -10.58
N ARG A 61 5.81 12.23 -9.59
CA ARG A 61 7.19 12.73 -9.55
C ARG A 61 8.21 11.73 -10.10
N MET A 62 7.74 10.59 -10.60
CA MET A 62 8.56 9.53 -11.19
C MET A 62 7.78 8.83 -12.29
N THR A 63 8.45 8.44 -13.37
CA THR A 63 7.85 7.65 -14.45
C THR A 63 8.04 6.15 -14.21
N LYS A 64 7.32 5.33 -14.98
CA LYS A 64 7.31 3.86 -14.83
C LYS A 64 8.68 3.20 -14.98
N VAL A 65 9.51 3.67 -15.93
CA VAL A 65 10.81 3.02 -16.23
C VAL A 65 11.81 3.15 -15.07
N PRO A 66 12.06 4.34 -14.50
CA PRO A 66 12.87 4.48 -13.28
C PRO A 66 12.32 3.68 -12.10
N LEU A 67 11.00 3.68 -11.87
CA LEU A 67 10.38 2.88 -10.81
C LEU A 67 10.68 1.39 -10.98
N ALA A 68 10.51 0.86 -12.20
CA ALA A 68 10.76 -0.54 -12.50
C ALA A 68 12.22 -0.91 -12.23
N ARG A 69 13.18 -0.06 -12.60
CA ARG A 69 14.61 -0.30 -12.31
C ARG A 69 14.90 -0.39 -10.81
N ILE A 70 14.34 0.53 -10.02
CA ILE A 70 14.56 0.52 -8.56
C ILE A 70 13.95 -0.74 -7.93
N ARG A 71 12.74 -1.13 -8.34
CA ARG A 71 12.06 -2.34 -7.85
C ARG A 71 12.75 -3.64 -8.32
N VAL A 72 13.34 -3.66 -9.52
CA VAL A 72 14.17 -4.78 -9.99
C VAL A 72 15.41 -4.90 -9.10
N ASN A 73 16.12 -3.80 -8.85
CA ASN A 73 17.29 -3.84 -7.97
C ASN A 73 16.94 -4.37 -6.58
N ASP A 74 15.82 -3.91 -5.99
CA ASP A 74 15.36 -4.47 -4.72
C ASP A 74 15.07 -5.97 -4.80
N ALA A 75 14.38 -6.44 -5.84
CA ALA A 75 14.07 -7.87 -5.98
C ALA A 75 15.34 -8.74 -6.10
N LEU A 76 16.39 -8.23 -6.76
CA LEU A 76 17.67 -8.93 -6.88
C LEU A 76 18.44 -8.93 -5.55
N GLU A 77 18.42 -7.82 -4.82
CA GLU A 77 19.22 -7.61 -3.59
C GLU A 77 18.56 -8.21 -2.35
N SER A 78 17.25 -7.99 -2.16
CA SER A 78 16.50 -8.55 -1.02
C SER A 78 16.21 -10.04 -1.17
N SER A 79 16.31 -10.55 -2.41
CA SER A 79 15.80 -11.85 -2.77
C SER A 79 14.31 -12.07 -2.43
N GLU A 80 13.51 -11.00 -2.48
CA GLU A 80 12.07 -11.03 -2.24
C GLU A 80 11.29 -10.55 -3.47
N PRO A 81 10.32 -11.32 -4.00
CA PRO A 81 9.53 -10.92 -5.18
C PRO A 81 8.35 -10.01 -4.79
N LEU A 82 8.59 -9.05 -3.88
CA LEU A 82 7.59 -8.12 -3.35
C LEU A 82 6.86 -7.38 -4.45
N TRP A 83 7.62 -6.86 -5.40
CA TRP A 83 7.14 -5.95 -6.46
C TRP A 83 6.58 -6.65 -7.68
N PHE A 84 6.49 -7.98 -7.68
CA PHE A 84 6.03 -8.72 -8.85
C PHE A 84 4.50 -8.73 -8.91
N ALA A 85 3.91 -8.74 -10.09
CA ALA A 85 2.56 -9.28 -10.27
C ALA A 85 2.57 -10.32 -11.39
N ALA A 86 1.56 -11.19 -11.40
CA ALA A 86 1.39 -12.13 -12.50
C ALA A 86 0.88 -11.37 -13.73
N ASP A 87 1.51 -11.62 -14.88
CA ASP A 87 1.02 -11.21 -16.18
C ASP A 87 -0.22 -12.08 -16.54
N PRO A 88 -1.39 -11.49 -16.84
CA PRO A 88 -2.59 -12.25 -17.21
C PRO A 88 -2.44 -13.07 -18.49
N SER A 89 -1.46 -12.75 -19.35
CA SER A 89 -1.19 -13.49 -20.59
C SER A 89 -0.38 -14.78 -20.36
N TRP A 90 0.08 -15.03 -19.13
CA TRP A 90 0.83 -16.24 -18.78
C TRP A 90 -0.13 -17.35 -18.35
N PRO A 91 0.07 -18.60 -18.78
CA PRO A 91 -0.86 -19.68 -18.52
C PRO A 91 -1.12 -19.82 -17.02
N ALA A 92 -2.38 -19.60 -16.63
CA ALA A 92 -2.88 -19.58 -15.26
C ALA A 92 -2.50 -20.82 -14.44
N ALA A 93 -2.24 -21.95 -15.11
CA ALA A 93 -1.84 -23.20 -14.46
C ALA A 93 -0.40 -23.21 -13.89
N SER A 94 0.50 -22.31 -14.31
CA SER A 94 1.89 -22.33 -13.84
C SER A 94 2.12 -21.55 -12.54
N TRP A 95 1.51 -20.36 -12.42
CA TRP A 95 1.76 -19.47 -11.29
C TRP A 95 0.69 -19.56 -10.20
N TYR A 96 -0.56 -19.93 -10.53
CA TYR A 96 -1.64 -20.07 -9.55
C TYR A 96 -1.39 -21.29 -8.63
N ASP A 97 -0.78 -22.36 -9.16
CA ASP A 97 -0.31 -23.52 -8.38
C ASP A 97 0.98 -23.22 -7.59
N GLU A 98 1.89 -22.40 -8.12
CA GLU A 98 3.08 -21.90 -7.40
C GLU A 98 2.70 -20.96 -6.23
N TYR A 99 1.73 -20.07 -6.44
CA TYR A 99 1.20 -19.18 -5.40
C TYR A 99 0.43 -19.93 -4.32
N ARG A 100 -0.27 -21.02 -4.68
CA ARG A 100 -0.97 -21.88 -3.71
C ARG A 100 0.00 -22.58 -2.75
N ARG A 101 1.22 -22.90 -3.21
CA ARG A 101 2.32 -23.42 -2.36
C ARG A 101 2.90 -22.35 -1.44
N TRP A 102 2.87 -21.08 -1.84
CA TRP A 102 3.41 -19.95 -1.07
C TRP A 102 2.65 -19.64 0.23
N GLY A 103 1.37 -19.99 0.32
CA GLY A 103 0.49 -19.61 1.44
C GLY A 103 0.28 -20.67 2.53
N ASN A 104 0.75 -21.91 2.38
CA ASN A 104 0.28 -23.01 3.24
C ASN A 104 1.34 -23.86 3.98
N ASP A 105 2.66 -23.75 3.74
CA ASP A 105 3.66 -24.57 4.47
C ASP A 105 4.94 -23.77 4.80
N LEU A 106 5.31 -23.68 6.09
CA LEU A 106 6.19 -22.62 6.65
C LEU A 106 7.63 -23.03 7.12
N PRO A 107 8.22 -24.16 6.69
CA PRO A 107 9.70 -24.24 6.72
C PRO A 107 10.40 -24.64 5.41
N ALA A 108 9.86 -25.58 4.62
CA ALA A 108 10.54 -26.11 3.42
C ALA A 108 10.54 -25.15 2.21
N VAL A 109 9.80 -24.05 2.30
CA VAL A 109 9.56 -23.11 1.20
C VAL A 109 10.68 -22.06 1.10
N TYR A 110 11.47 -21.80 2.14
CA TYR A 110 12.52 -20.78 2.10
C TYR A 110 13.68 -21.14 1.17
N GLU A 111 14.20 -22.37 1.24
CA GLU A 111 15.26 -22.85 0.33
C GLU A 111 14.77 -22.96 -1.12
N GLN A 112 13.50 -23.36 -1.32
CA GLN A 112 12.90 -23.37 -2.66
C GLN A 112 12.64 -21.96 -3.21
N ARG A 113 12.26 -21.00 -2.35
CA ARG A 113 12.10 -19.57 -2.71
C ARG A 113 13.44 -18.98 -3.15
N ALA A 114 14.50 -19.24 -2.41
CA ALA A 114 15.85 -18.80 -2.77
C ALA A 114 16.30 -19.41 -4.11
N ALA A 115 16.18 -20.72 -4.29
CA ALA A 115 16.61 -21.39 -5.52
C ALA A 115 15.80 -20.98 -6.77
N ASP A 116 14.49 -20.77 -6.62
CA ASP A 116 13.66 -20.34 -7.74
C ASP A 116 13.85 -18.87 -8.08
N LEU A 117 14.11 -18.04 -7.07
CA LEU A 117 14.52 -16.67 -7.31
C LEU A 117 15.91 -16.61 -7.92
N GLU A 118 16.91 -17.36 -7.46
CA GLU A 118 18.24 -17.44 -8.06
C GLU A 118 18.17 -17.77 -9.56
N ARG A 119 17.32 -18.72 -9.96
CA ARG A 119 17.03 -19.01 -11.39
C ARG A 119 16.43 -17.82 -12.13
N ARG A 120 15.53 -17.06 -11.51
CA ARG A 120 14.88 -15.87 -12.12
C ARG A 120 15.84 -14.67 -12.15
N THR A 121 16.65 -14.48 -11.12
CA THR A 121 17.72 -13.46 -10.98
C THR A 121 18.79 -13.65 -12.04
N ALA A 122 19.13 -14.90 -12.39
CA ALA A 122 19.97 -15.22 -13.54
C ALA A 122 19.37 -14.76 -14.89
N ASN A 123 18.06 -14.48 -14.93
CA ASN A 123 17.34 -13.97 -16.10
C ASN A 123 16.72 -12.58 -15.81
N TYR A 124 17.56 -11.55 -15.75
CA TYR A 124 17.17 -10.15 -15.53
C TYR A 124 15.95 -9.69 -16.36
N GLY A 125 15.80 -10.20 -17.59
CA GLY A 125 14.65 -9.91 -18.45
C GLY A 125 13.32 -10.36 -17.86
N HIS A 126 13.29 -11.54 -17.23
CA HIS A 126 12.11 -12.09 -16.55
C HIS A 126 11.73 -11.25 -15.32
N VAL A 127 12.71 -10.89 -14.47
CA VAL A 127 12.48 -10.04 -13.28
C VAL A 127 11.89 -8.69 -13.67
N LEU A 128 12.44 -8.05 -14.70
CA LEU A 128 11.92 -6.78 -15.22
C LEU A 128 10.47 -6.90 -15.73
N GLN A 129 10.11 -8.00 -16.39
CA GLN A 129 8.73 -8.25 -16.84
C GLN A 129 7.77 -8.37 -15.65
N CYS A 130 8.10 -9.18 -14.64
CA CYS A 130 7.27 -9.35 -13.45
C CYS A 130 7.09 -8.04 -12.67
N VAL A 131 8.14 -7.22 -12.56
CA VAL A 131 8.07 -5.89 -11.93
C VAL A 131 7.20 -4.92 -12.73
N LYS A 132 7.32 -4.92 -14.07
CA LYS A 132 6.46 -4.09 -14.92
C LYS A 132 4.99 -4.49 -14.79
N ALA A 133 4.69 -5.79 -14.77
CA ALA A 133 3.36 -6.28 -14.45
C ALA A 133 2.92 -5.81 -13.06
N GLY A 134 3.79 -5.82 -12.05
CA GLY A 134 3.47 -5.28 -10.72
C GLY A 134 3.16 -3.78 -10.69
N ILE A 135 3.65 -3.01 -11.67
CA ILE A 135 3.28 -1.59 -11.82
C ILE A 135 1.92 -1.46 -12.51
N ASP A 136 1.62 -2.32 -13.48
CA ASP A 136 0.35 -2.33 -14.24
C ASP A 136 -0.82 -2.93 -13.45
N TRP A 137 -0.53 -3.82 -12.49
CA TRP A 137 -1.51 -4.53 -11.67
C TRP A 137 -1.19 -4.34 -10.18
N PRO A 138 -1.23 -3.10 -9.67
CA PRO A 138 -0.67 -2.77 -8.35
C PRO A 138 -1.44 -3.39 -7.17
N HIS A 139 -2.71 -3.74 -7.36
CA HIS A 139 -3.54 -4.35 -6.31
C HIS A 139 -3.01 -5.72 -5.86
N TRP A 140 -2.41 -6.49 -6.78
CA TRP A 140 -1.74 -7.74 -6.44
C TRP A 140 -0.46 -7.54 -5.62
N VAL A 141 0.31 -6.49 -5.95
CA VAL A 141 1.50 -6.10 -5.18
C VAL A 141 1.09 -5.68 -3.77
N ALA A 142 0.09 -4.80 -3.66
CA ALA A 142 -0.44 -4.33 -2.38
C ALA A 142 -0.93 -5.48 -1.48
N ALA A 143 -1.70 -6.41 -2.04
CA ALA A 143 -2.21 -7.57 -1.32
C ALA A 143 -1.08 -8.47 -0.81
N LYS A 144 -0.07 -8.75 -1.64
CA LYS A 144 1.12 -9.51 -1.22
C LYS A 144 1.89 -8.81 -0.11
N VAL A 145 2.17 -7.53 -0.31
CA VAL A 145 2.88 -6.70 0.66
C VAL A 145 2.16 -6.68 2.00
N ALA A 146 0.82 -6.71 2.01
CA ALA A 146 0.05 -6.83 3.23
C ALA A 146 0.38 -8.13 4.00
N PHE A 147 0.42 -9.27 3.31
CA PHE A 147 0.81 -10.55 3.93
C PHE A 147 2.27 -10.59 4.35
N PHE A 148 3.18 -10.08 3.52
CA PHE A 148 4.60 -9.99 3.84
C PHE A 148 4.84 -9.16 5.12
N ALA A 149 4.19 -7.99 5.24
CA ALA A 149 4.29 -7.16 6.43
C ALA A 149 3.72 -7.86 7.69
N ARG A 150 2.61 -8.59 7.57
CA ARG A 150 2.05 -9.42 8.67
C ARG A 150 3.05 -10.49 9.10
N GLU A 151 3.70 -11.14 8.13
CA GLU A 151 4.67 -12.20 8.35
C GLU A 151 5.92 -11.66 9.06
N LEU A 152 6.51 -10.56 8.56
CA LEU A 152 7.65 -9.89 9.21
C LEU A 152 7.33 -9.52 10.66
N ARG A 153 6.16 -8.93 10.93
CA ARG A 153 5.73 -8.62 12.31
C ARG A 153 5.64 -9.87 13.18
N GLY A 154 5.15 -10.97 12.63
CA GLY A 154 5.11 -12.26 13.30
C GLY A 154 6.52 -12.76 13.64
N TRP A 155 7.44 -12.79 12.66
CA TRP A 155 8.80 -13.30 12.86
C TRP A 155 9.61 -12.52 13.90
N HIS A 156 9.43 -11.20 13.94
CA HIS A 156 10.11 -10.32 14.90
C HIS A 156 9.44 -10.28 16.29
N ALA A 157 8.32 -10.97 16.49
CA ALA A 157 7.70 -11.12 17.80
C ALA A 157 8.18 -12.41 18.51
N PRO A 158 8.12 -12.45 19.87
CA PRO A 158 8.30 -13.69 20.62
C PRO A 158 7.42 -14.82 20.06
N ILE A 159 7.91 -16.07 20.10
CA ILE A 159 7.23 -17.24 19.48
C ILE A 159 5.77 -17.36 19.93
N ASN A 160 5.50 -17.14 21.22
CA ASN A 160 4.15 -17.20 21.79
C ASN A 160 3.24 -15.99 21.43
N GLN A 161 3.78 -14.96 20.78
CA GLN A 161 3.07 -13.75 20.39
C GLN A 161 2.97 -13.56 18.87
N ARG A 162 3.58 -14.42 18.04
CA ARG A 162 3.63 -14.24 16.57
C ARG A 162 2.26 -14.10 15.93
N VAL A 163 1.33 -14.97 16.31
CA VAL A 163 -0.05 -14.96 15.80
C VAL A 163 -0.74 -13.64 16.16
N THR A 164 -0.59 -13.20 17.42
CA THR A 164 -1.16 -11.92 17.88
C THR A 164 -0.52 -10.72 17.20
N ALA A 165 0.79 -10.73 16.96
CA ALA A 165 1.51 -9.66 16.27
C ALA A 165 1.05 -9.54 14.80
N SER A 166 0.92 -10.67 14.10
CA SER A 166 0.38 -10.73 12.74
C SER A 166 -1.07 -10.24 12.68
N ALA A 167 -1.92 -10.66 13.62
CA ALA A 167 -3.32 -10.20 13.70
C ALA A 167 -3.43 -8.69 13.98
N ARG A 168 -2.58 -8.15 14.86
CA ARG A 168 -2.51 -6.69 15.13
C ARG A 168 -2.08 -5.91 13.88
N GLU A 169 -1.15 -6.46 13.10
CA GLU A 169 -0.74 -5.85 11.84
C GLU A 169 -1.87 -5.88 10.82
N ALA A 170 -2.58 -7.00 10.66
CA ALA A 170 -3.76 -7.08 9.78
C ALA A 170 -4.83 -6.04 10.15
N ALA A 171 -5.12 -5.87 11.43
CA ALA A 171 -6.06 -4.88 11.91
C ALA A 171 -5.62 -3.43 11.63
N ALA A 172 -4.32 -3.14 11.75
CA ALA A 172 -3.78 -1.82 11.43
C ALA A 172 -3.76 -1.53 9.92
N GLN A 173 -3.52 -2.55 9.09
CA GLN A 173 -3.61 -2.44 7.64
C GLN A 173 -5.03 -2.13 7.19
N PHE A 174 -6.06 -2.72 7.82
CA PHE A 174 -7.46 -2.39 7.54
C PHE A 174 -7.76 -0.90 7.81
N LYS A 175 -7.22 -0.35 8.91
CA LYS A 175 -7.33 1.09 9.19
C LYS A 175 -6.66 1.94 8.11
N LEU A 176 -5.46 1.55 7.64
CA LEU A 176 -4.78 2.25 6.55
C LEU A 176 -5.53 2.17 5.22
N PHE A 177 -6.16 1.03 4.93
CA PHE A 177 -6.99 0.86 3.73
C PHE A 177 -8.10 1.92 3.70
N HIS A 178 -8.81 2.12 4.81
CA HIS A 178 -9.83 3.17 4.90
C HIS A 178 -9.26 4.59 5.05
N GLU A 179 -8.08 4.75 5.65
CA GLU A 179 -7.41 6.06 5.74
C GLU A 179 -7.07 6.61 4.35
N ILE A 180 -6.54 5.75 3.47
CA ILE A 180 -6.10 6.12 2.12
C ILE A 180 -7.28 6.03 1.14
N GLY A 181 -7.99 4.91 1.19
CA GLY A 181 -9.09 4.56 0.30
C GLY A 181 -10.42 5.22 0.64
N GLY A 182 -10.54 5.84 1.82
CA GLY A 182 -11.77 6.43 2.35
C GLY A 182 -12.89 5.41 2.55
N ASP A 183 -14.06 5.91 2.91
CA ASP A 183 -15.27 5.10 3.03
C ASP A 183 -16.29 5.48 1.94
N SER A 184 -17.31 4.66 1.76
CA SER A 184 -18.40 4.89 0.81
C SER A 184 -19.24 6.14 1.11
N SER A 185 -19.10 6.70 2.31
CA SER A 185 -19.75 7.90 2.83
C SER A 185 -19.02 9.21 2.51
N ARG A 186 -18.21 9.23 1.44
CA ARG A 186 -17.51 10.44 0.99
C ARG A 186 -18.49 11.48 0.43
N PRO A 187 -18.20 12.79 0.61
CA PRO A 187 -19.04 13.85 0.05
C PRO A 187 -19.07 13.81 -1.48
N ASP A 188 -20.25 13.95 -2.09
CA ASP A 188 -20.48 14.08 -3.53
C ASP A 188 -20.94 15.50 -3.93
N ALA A 189 -20.88 15.81 -5.24
CA ALA A 189 -21.36 16.99 -6.00
C ALA A 189 -20.99 18.42 -5.53
N GLU A 190 -21.06 18.74 -4.23
CA GLU A 190 -20.81 20.07 -3.68
C GLU A 190 -19.39 20.28 -3.15
N TRP A 191 -18.56 19.22 -3.08
CA TRP A 191 -17.14 19.31 -2.72
C TRP A 191 -16.31 20.36 -3.49
N PRO A 192 -16.56 20.65 -4.79
CA PRO A 192 -15.87 21.74 -5.48
C PRO A 192 -16.02 23.12 -4.82
N ARG A 193 -17.12 23.39 -4.10
CA ARG A 193 -17.37 24.72 -3.49
C ARG A 193 -16.45 25.01 -2.30
N TRP A 194 -16.15 24.01 -1.48
CA TRP A 194 -15.30 24.16 -0.29
C TRP A 194 -13.79 24.09 -0.60
N ARG A 195 -13.41 23.69 -1.81
CA ARG A 195 -12.01 23.68 -2.28
C ARG A 195 -11.53 25.06 -2.71
N THR A 196 -11.58 26.01 -1.79
CA THR A 196 -11.03 27.36 -2.00
C THR A 196 -9.51 27.32 -2.23
N GLY A 197 -8.94 28.42 -2.71
CA GLY A 197 -7.50 28.55 -2.90
C GLY A 197 -6.71 28.22 -1.64
N ASP A 198 -7.18 28.68 -0.48
CA ASP A 198 -6.56 28.50 0.83
C ASP A 198 -6.65 27.05 1.31
N VAL A 199 -7.84 26.43 1.23
CA VAL A 199 -8.03 25.00 1.56
C VAL A 199 -7.09 24.13 0.72
N ARG A 200 -7.02 24.40 -0.59
CA ARG A 200 -6.12 23.64 -1.48
C ARG A 200 -4.64 23.88 -1.17
N ALA A 201 -4.26 25.11 -0.83
CA ALA A 201 -2.88 25.45 -0.47
C ALA A 201 -2.45 24.76 0.83
N LEU A 202 -3.31 24.79 1.84
CA LEU A 202 -3.09 24.12 3.12
C LEU A 202 -3.00 22.61 2.95
N ALA A 203 -3.94 21.99 2.22
CA ALA A 203 -3.93 20.56 1.94
C ALA A 203 -2.65 20.11 1.20
N ARG A 204 -2.19 20.90 0.21
CA ARG A 204 -0.91 20.64 -0.47
C ARG A 204 0.29 20.72 0.48
N GLY A 205 0.30 21.69 1.40
CA GLY A 205 1.33 21.81 2.43
C GLY A 205 1.36 20.58 3.35
N ILE A 206 0.19 20.18 3.85
CA ILE A 206 0.03 18.98 4.68
C ILE A 206 0.54 17.73 3.95
N HIS A 207 0.11 17.52 2.70
CA HIS A 207 0.54 16.35 1.90
C HIS A 207 2.04 16.33 1.63
N ARG A 208 2.61 17.48 1.23
CA ARG A 208 4.04 17.59 0.89
C ARG A 208 4.92 17.35 2.11
N ASP A 209 4.58 17.98 3.22
CA ASP A 209 5.41 17.99 4.44
C ASP A 209 5.07 16.81 5.37
N GLN A 210 4.02 16.04 5.05
CA GLN A 210 3.44 14.99 5.89
C GLN A 210 3.07 15.49 7.30
N ALA A 211 2.72 16.77 7.40
CA ALA A 211 2.40 17.47 8.64
C ALA A 211 0.92 17.25 9.02
N PHE A 212 0.57 15.99 9.30
CA PHE A 212 -0.81 15.58 9.63
C PHE A 212 -1.30 16.16 10.96
N ASP A 213 -0.41 16.65 11.82
CA ASP A 213 -0.73 17.46 13.00
C ASP A 213 -1.48 18.77 12.65
N ARG A 214 -1.40 19.23 11.40
CA ARG A 214 -2.11 20.42 10.90
C ARG A 214 -3.50 20.12 10.34
N LEU A 215 -3.97 18.87 10.35
CA LEU A 215 -5.32 18.51 9.89
C LEU A 215 -6.44 19.23 10.65
N PRO A 216 -6.36 19.51 11.97
CA PRO A 216 -7.35 20.34 12.64
C PRO A 216 -7.48 21.75 12.03
N ILE A 217 -6.37 22.35 11.58
CA ILE A 217 -6.37 23.65 10.88
C ILE A 217 -7.06 23.52 9.52
N LEU A 218 -6.89 22.37 8.84
CA LEU A 218 -7.63 22.08 7.61
C LEU A 218 -9.13 21.94 7.88
N ALA A 219 -9.54 21.37 9.02
CA ALA A 219 -10.95 21.30 9.41
C ALA A 219 -11.56 22.70 9.54
N ASP A 220 -10.85 23.62 10.21
CA ASP A 220 -11.33 24.99 10.40
C ASP A 220 -11.42 25.73 9.07
N ALA A 221 -10.39 25.63 8.21
CA ALA A 221 -10.42 26.22 6.87
C ALA A 221 -11.54 25.65 5.98
N LEU A 222 -11.83 24.35 6.10
CA LEU A 222 -12.98 23.73 5.41
C LEU A 222 -14.30 24.28 5.94
N GLN A 223 -14.44 24.42 7.26
CA GLN A 223 -15.65 24.95 7.90
C GLN A 223 -15.88 26.43 7.54
N ASP A 224 -14.82 27.24 7.52
CA ASP A 224 -14.86 28.64 7.06
C ASP A 224 -15.25 28.75 5.57
N ALA A 225 -14.86 27.77 4.76
CA ALA A 225 -15.29 27.64 3.38
C ALA A 225 -16.74 27.14 3.22
N GLY A 226 -17.44 26.86 4.32
CA GLY A 226 -18.84 26.42 4.35
C GLY A 226 -19.03 24.90 4.35
N CYS A 227 -18.00 24.11 4.66
CA CYS A 227 -18.13 22.67 4.83
C CYS A 227 -18.84 22.34 6.15
N ASP A 228 -19.96 21.64 6.08
CA ASP A 228 -20.73 21.13 7.21
C ASP A 228 -20.71 19.58 7.29
N HIS A 229 -19.94 18.92 6.43
CA HIS A 229 -19.90 17.47 6.35
C HIS A 229 -19.17 16.85 7.55
N GLU A 230 -19.93 16.33 8.51
CA GLU A 230 -19.46 15.83 9.80
C GLU A 230 -18.28 14.85 9.67
N LEU A 231 -18.39 13.82 8.83
CA LEU A 231 -17.33 12.81 8.65
C LEU A 231 -15.99 13.41 8.18
N VAL A 232 -16.01 14.50 7.40
CA VAL A 232 -14.80 15.17 6.91
C VAL A 232 -14.16 15.95 8.05
N LEU A 233 -14.96 16.72 8.79
CA LEU A 233 -14.49 17.55 9.89
C LEU A 233 -14.00 16.69 11.06
N GLU A 234 -14.73 15.64 11.42
CA GLU A 234 -14.33 14.68 12.45
C GLU A 234 -13.05 13.94 12.06
N HIS A 235 -12.92 13.52 10.80
CA HIS A 235 -11.70 12.88 10.33
C HIS A 235 -10.49 13.79 10.48
N CYS A 236 -10.59 15.07 10.09
CA CYS A 236 -9.51 16.04 10.27
C CYS A 236 -9.17 16.32 11.74
N ARG A 237 -10.16 16.27 12.63
CA ARG A 237 -9.98 16.54 14.07
C ARG A 237 -9.51 15.32 14.85
N ARG A 238 -9.63 14.12 14.29
CA ARG A 238 -9.18 12.88 14.92
C ARG A 238 -7.65 12.92 15.11
N PRO A 239 -7.14 12.61 16.31
CA PRO A 239 -5.69 12.56 16.52
C PRO A 239 -5.08 11.32 15.84
N GLY A 240 -4.11 11.58 14.96
CA GLY A 240 -3.26 10.54 14.36
C GLY A 240 -4.00 9.55 13.45
N GLY A 241 -3.27 8.50 13.06
CA GLY A 241 -3.77 7.48 12.13
C GLY A 241 -3.77 7.90 10.66
N HIS A 242 -3.32 9.12 10.35
CA HIS A 242 -3.18 9.63 9.00
C HIS A 242 -1.93 9.11 8.29
N ALA A 243 -2.03 8.97 6.98
CA ALA A 243 -0.95 8.51 6.12
C ALA A 243 -0.90 9.34 4.83
N ARG A 244 0.21 9.23 4.09
CA ARG A 244 0.29 9.80 2.73
C ARG A 244 -0.83 9.20 1.88
N GLY A 245 -1.61 10.04 1.22
CA GLY A 245 -2.83 9.61 0.53
C GLY A 245 -4.08 9.61 1.39
N CYS A 246 -4.03 10.18 2.61
CA CYS A 246 -5.20 10.48 3.45
C CYS A 246 -6.35 11.01 2.59
N TRP A 247 -7.50 10.36 2.68
CA TRP A 247 -8.59 10.63 1.74
C TRP A 247 -9.10 12.06 1.83
N VAL A 248 -9.19 12.66 3.01
CA VAL A 248 -9.65 14.06 3.14
C VAL A 248 -8.67 15.04 2.53
N VAL A 249 -7.36 14.81 2.71
CA VAL A 249 -6.33 15.70 2.13
C VAL A 249 -6.34 15.61 0.61
N ASP A 250 -6.39 14.39 0.07
CA ASP A 250 -6.48 14.14 -1.37
C ASP A 250 -7.76 14.74 -1.96
N LEU A 251 -8.88 14.57 -1.26
CA LEU A 251 -10.16 15.15 -1.61
C LEU A 251 -10.05 16.70 -1.62
N ALA A 252 -9.48 17.33 -0.59
CA ALA A 252 -9.25 18.77 -0.51
C ALA A 252 -8.33 19.30 -1.62
N MET A 253 -7.30 18.54 -2.01
CA MET A 253 -6.43 18.88 -3.15
C MET A 253 -7.12 18.74 -4.50
N GLY A 254 -8.13 17.86 -4.58
CA GLY A 254 -8.86 17.53 -5.81
C GLY A 254 -8.22 16.39 -6.61
N ILE A 255 -7.58 15.44 -5.93
CA ILE A 255 -6.95 14.28 -6.54
C ILE A 255 -7.56 13.02 -5.92
N THR A 256 -8.38 12.28 -6.68
CA THR A 256 -9.01 11.01 -6.24
C THR A 256 -8.45 9.85 -7.04
#